data_AF-A0A1D2TQ77-F1
#
_entry.id   AF-A0A1D2TQ77-F1
#
_cell.length_a   1.000
_cell.length_b   1.000
_cell.length_c   1.000
_cell.angle_alpha   90.00
_cell.angle_beta   90.00
_cell.angle_gamma   90.00
#
_symmetry.space_group_name_H-M   'P 1'
#
loop_
_entity.id
_entity.type
_entity.pdbx_description
1 polymer ?
#
loop_
_entity_poly.entity_id
_entity_poly.type
_entity_poly.pdbx_seq_one_letter_code
_entity_poly.pdbx_strand_id
1 'polypeptide(L)'
;MKALTGNRLTDGEVVFWKAGAWVERFADADLFDDAAAAEAAEADAKAQRTVVVDPYLIDLVESSGLWAPLSFRERVRALGPTNHPHHGKQAEGGSAIEALQNAAGAARSSGRVKLIKR
;
A
#
# COMPACT_ATOMS: atom_id res chain seq x y z
N MET A 1 6.01 -9.63 6.37
CA MET A 1 5.42 -9.26 5.07
C MET A 1 5.49 -7.76 4.84
N LYS A 2 5.82 -7.35 3.62
CA LYS A 2 5.82 -5.96 3.16
C LYS A 2 5.08 -5.84 1.83
N ALA A 3 4.59 -4.65 1.52
CA ALA A 3 4.12 -4.28 0.19
C ALA A 3 4.73 -2.94 -0.21
N LEU A 4 4.75 -2.63 -1.50
CA LEU A 4 5.29 -1.37 -2.03
C LEU A 4 4.13 -0.47 -2.50
N THR A 5 4.13 0.79 -2.08
CA THR A 5 3.09 1.77 -2.43
C THR A 5 3.68 3.10 -2.88
N GLY A 6 2.92 3.85 -3.68
CA GLY A 6 3.23 5.21 -4.12
C GLY A 6 1.95 6.01 -4.40
N ASN A 7 2.10 7.27 -4.83
CA ASN A 7 1.02 8.02 -5.48
C ASN A 7 1.36 8.18 -6.96
N ARG A 8 0.43 7.80 -7.83
CA ARG A 8 0.57 7.99 -9.27
C ARG A 8 0.51 9.49 -9.61
N LEU A 9 1.42 9.94 -10.47
CA LEU A 9 1.58 11.37 -10.74
C LEU A 9 0.46 11.97 -11.59
N THR A 10 -0.21 11.17 -12.43
CA THR A 10 -1.22 11.66 -13.37
C THR A 10 -2.54 12.06 -12.72
N ASP A 11 -2.95 11.36 -11.66
CA ASP A 11 -4.25 11.51 -11.01
C ASP A 11 -4.17 11.55 -9.48
N GLY A 12 -2.98 11.36 -8.90
CA GLY A 12 -2.78 11.31 -7.46
C GLY A 12 -3.24 10.01 -6.81
N GLU A 13 -3.65 8.99 -7.59
CA GLU A 13 -4.21 7.75 -7.07
C GLU A 13 -3.17 6.98 -6.24
N VAL A 14 -3.62 6.36 -5.15
CA VAL A 14 -2.75 5.49 -4.37
C VAL A 14 -2.60 4.18 -5.14
N VAL A 15 -1.36 3.81 -5.47
CA VAL A 15 -1.09 2.58 -6.21
C VAL A 15 -0.16 1.66 -5.44
N PHE A 16 -0.19 0.39 -5.81
CA PHE A 16 0.60 -0.69 -5.23
C PHE A 16 1.36 -1.44 -6.32
N TRP A 17 2.51 -1.99 -5.96
CA TRP A 17 3.38 -2.65 -6.92
C TRP A 17 2.89 -4.06 -7.26
N LYS A 18 3.02 -4.43 -8.54
CA LYS A 18 2.83 -5.78 -9.05
C LYS A 18 3.72 -6.02 -10.26
N ALA A 19 4.73 -6.89 -10.13
CA ALA A 19 5.57 -7.37 -11.22
C ALA A 19 6.06 -6.28 -12.21
N GLY A 20 6.65 -5.20 -11.71
CA GLY A 20 7.15 -4.10 -12.57
C GLY A 20 6.16 -2.97 -12.84
N ALA A 21 4.89 -3.16 -12.46
CA ALA A 21 3.78 -2.26 -12.76
C ALA A 21 3.04 -1.81 -11.49
N TRP A 22 2.07 -0.92 -11.69
CA TRP A 22 1.25 -0.33 -10.64
C TRP A 22 -0.21 -0.74 -10.77
N VAL A 23 -0.76 -1.32 -9.71
CA VAL A 23 -2.18 -1.70 -9.58
C VAL A 23 -2.87 -0.83 -8.53
N GLU A 24 -4.17 -0.66 -8.68
CA GLU A 24 -4.95 0.27 -7.84
C GLU A 24 -5.40 -0.38 -6.54
N ARG A 25 -5.75 -1.67 -6.59
CA ARG A 25 -6.24 -2.41 -5.43
C ARG A 25 -5.08 -2.97 -4.64
N PHE A 26 -5.10 -2.79 -3.32
CA PHE A 26 -4.11 -3.39 -2.43
C PHE A 26 -4.11 -4.92 -2.53
N ALA A 27 -5.28 -5.53 -2.72
CA ALA A 27 -5.43 -6.99 -2.84
C ALA A 27 -4.69 -7.60 -4.04
N ASP A 28 -4.41 -6.79 -5.07
CA ASP A 28 -3.72 -7.25 -6.28
C ASP A 28 -2.19 -7.10 -6.18
N ALA A 29 -1.70 -6.46 -5.11
CA ALA A 29 -0.30 -6.12 -4.94
C ALA A 29 0.56 -7.34 -4.61
N ASP A 30 1.82 -7.28 -5.02
CA ASP A 30 2.83 -8.25 -4.58
C ASP A 30 3.12 -8.06 -3.09
N LEU A 31 3.17 -9.18 -2.38
CA LEU A 31 3.50 -9.25 -0.96
C LEU A 31 4.87 -9.90 -0.81
N PHE A 32 5.79 -9.19 -0.16
CA PHE A 32 7.16 -9.62 0.01
C PHE A 32 7.38 -10.19 1.42
N ASP A 33 7.82 -11.44 1.50
CA ASP A 33 8.36 -12.07 2.70
C ASP A 33 9.88 -11.89 2.80
N ASP A 34 10.57 -11.91 1.65
CA ASP A 34 12.00 -11.66 1.52
C ASP A 34 12.33 -10.17 1.42
N ALA A 35 13.34 -9.75 2.20
CA ALA A 35 13.78 -8.36 2.25
C ALA A 35 14.52 -7.94 0.97
N ALA A 36 15.33 -8.83 0.38
CA ALA A 36 16.12 -8.49 -0.80
C ALA A 36 15.22 -8.28 -2.03
N ALA A 37 14.22 -9.15 -2.22
CA ALA A 37 13.20 -9.00 -3.25
C ALA A 37 12.39 -7.69 -3.08
N ALA A 38 12.00 -7.36 -1.85
CA ALA A 38 11.29 -6.11 -1.55
C ALA A 38 12.12 -4.87 -1.88
N GLU A 39 13.41 -4.86 -1.51
CA GLU A 39 14.32 -3.75 -1.76
C GLU A 39 14.66 -3.60 -3.24
N ALA A 40 14.79 -4.71 -3.98
CA ALA A 40 14.97 -4.69 -5.43
C ALA A 40 13.75 -4.09 -6.14
N ALA A 41 12.53 -4.49 -5.76
CA ALA A 41 11.30 -3.90 -6.27
C ALA A 41 11.18 -2.40 -5.92
N GLU A 42 11.56 -2.01 -4.70
CA GLU A 42 11.60 -0.59 -4.30
C GLU A 42 12.59 0.22 -5.15
N ALA A 43 13.76 -0.35 -5.48
CA ALA A 43 14.74 0.31 -6.34
C ALA A 43 14.22 0.52 -7.77
N ASP A 44 13.58 -0.50 -8.35
CA ASP A 44 12.95 -0.41 -9.68
C ASP A 44 11.83 0.63 -9.70
N ALA A 45 10.93 0.59 -8.70
CA ALA A 45 9.88 1.59 -8.54
C ALA A 45 10.43 3.03 -8.43
N LYS A 46 11.53 3.23 -7.70
CA LYS A 46 12.20 4.55 -7.58
C LYS A 46 12.80 5.03 -8.90
N ALA A 47 13.14 4.13 -9.82
CA ALA A 47 13.56 4.51 -11.16
C ALA A 47 12.40 5.06 -12.02
N GLN A 48 11.15 4.70 -11.70
CA GLN A 48 9.93 5.18 -12.38
C GLN A 48 9.48 6.57 -11.91
N ARG A 49 10.42 7.53 -11.91
CA ARG A 49 10.25 8.89 -11.34
C ARG A 49 9.13 9.74 -11.98
N THR A 50 8.71 9.39 -13.19
CA THR A 50 7.63 10.08 -13.93
C THR A 50 6.28 9.37 -13.80
N VAL A 51 6.22 8.23 -13.11
CA VAL A 51 4.99 7.44 -12.94
C VAL A 51 4.43 7.63 -11.54
N VAL A 52 5.28 7.56 -10.50
CA VAL A 52 4.88 7.70 -9.11
C VAL A 52 5.80 8.64 -8.33
N VAL A 53 5.28 9.26 -7.27
CA VAL A 53 6.07 10.03 -6.31
C VAL A 53 6.46 9.19 -5.11
N ASP A 54 7.75 9.23 -4.76
CA ASP A 54 8.38 8.64 -3.58
C ASP A 54 7.82 7.27 -3.18
N PRO A 55 7.97 6.21 -4.00
CA PRO A 55 7.53 4.88 -3.62
C PRO A 55 8.34 4.34 -2.43
N TYR A 56 7.66 3.65 -1.51
CA TYR A 56 8.26 3.09 -0.30
C TYR A 56 7.55 1.82 0.18
N LEU A 57 8.31 0.98 0.89
CA LEU A 57 7.81 -0.25 1.50
C LEU A 57 6.98 0.03 2.76
N ILE A 58 5.85 -0.67 2.88
CA ILE A 58 4.94 -0.62 4.03
C ILE A 58 4.93 -1.98 4.73
N ASP A 59 4.81 -1.96 6.06
CA ASP A 59 4.69 -3.17 6.87
C ASP A 59 3.25 -3.66 6.90
N LEU A 60 3.05 -4.98 6.87
CA LEU A 60 1.73 -5.60 6.84
C LEU A 60 1.46 -6.41 8.11
N VAL A 61 0.18 -6.57 8.42
CA VAL A 61 -0.36 -7.37 9.52
C VAL A 61 -1.46 -8.29 8.99
N GLU A 62 -1.62 -9.47 9.58
CA GLU A 62 -2.73 -10.36 9.26
C GLU A 62 -4.05 -9.77 9.78
N SER A 63 -5.10 -9.88 8.98
CA SER A 63 -6.45 -9.43 9.30
C SER A 63 -7.46 -10.25 8.51
N SER A 64 -8.41 -10.87 9.21
CA SER A 64 -9.51 -11.62 8.59
C SER A 64 -9.03 -12.69 7.58
N GLY A 65 -7.89 -13.33 7.85
CA GLY A 65 -7.28 -14.34 6.98
C GLY A 65 -6.57 -13.79 5.73
N LEU A 66 -6.44 -12.47 5.61
CA LEU A 66 -5.72 -11.76 4.56
C LEU A 66 -4.65 -10.84 5.16
N TRP A 67 -3.88 -10.17 4.30
CA TRP A 67 -2.94 -9.14 4.72
C TRP A 67 -3.57 -7.75 4.64
N ALA A 68 -3.13 -6.85 5.53
CA ALA A 68 -3.52 -5.45 5.51
C ALA A 68 -2.33 -4.57 5.94
N PRO A 69 -2.28 -3.28 5.55
CA PRO A 69 -1.27 -2.36 6.04
C PRO A 69 -1.32 -2.20 7.57
N LEU A 70 -0.16 -2.33 8.21
CA LEU A 70 -0.01 -2.19 9.66
C LEU A 70 -0.39 -0.78 10.15
N SER A 71 -0.05 0.25 9.37
CA SER A 71 -0.30 1.63 9.74
C SER A 71 -1.70 2.10 9.31
N PHE A 72 -2.38 2.81 10.19
CA PHE A 72 -3.72 3.35 9.94
C PHE A 72 -3.78 4.24 8.70
N ARG A 73 -2.77 5.09 8.50
CA ARG A 73 -2.71 5.99 7.35
C ARG A 73 -2.68 5.20 6.03
N GLU A 74 -1.85 4.17 5.97
CA GLU A 74 -1.74 3.30 4.80
C GLU A 74 -3.04 2.53 4.54
N ARG A 75 -3.78 2.12 5.59
CA ARG A 75 -5.12 1.53 5.44
C ARG A 75 -6.12 2.51 4.84
N VAL A 76 -6.19 3.74 5.36
CA VAL A 76 -7.04 4.80 4.79
C VAL A 76 -6.69 5.05 3.33
N ARG A 77 -5.40 5.03 2.98
CA ARG A 77 -4.96 5.17 1.58
C ARG A 77 -5.34 4.00 0.68
N ALA A 78 -5.36 2.78 1.21
CA ALA A 78 -5.80 1.60 0.48
C ALA A 78 -7.33 1.56 0.30
N LEU A 79 -8.09 2.12 1.24
CA LEU A 79 -9.56 2.19 1.21
C LEU A 79 -10.09 3.42 0.46
N GLY A 80 -9.37 4.53 0.50
CA GLY A 80 -9.81 5.81 -0.03
C GLY A 80 -10.53 6.69 1.01
N PRO A 81 -11.36 7.65 0.56
CA PRO A 81 -11.90 8.72 1.40
C PRO A 81 -12.91 8.21 2.44
N THR A 82 -12.74 8.55 3.71
CA THR A 82 -13.60 8.07 4.81
C THR A 82 -14.89 8.89 5.01
N ASN A 83 -15.31 9.67 4.01
CA ASN A 83 -16.46 10.57 4.13
C ASN A 83 -17.80 9.86 3.86
N HIS A 84 -17.82 8.79 3.07
CA HIS A 84 -19.01 8.00 2.77
C HIS A 84 -18.65 6.57 2.36
N PRO A 85 -19.42 5.53 2.76
CA PRO A 85 -19.11 4.12 2.44
C PRO A 85 -19.07 3.80 0.93
N HIS A 86 -19.78 4.57 0.11
CA HIS A 86 -19.84 4.37 -1.35
C HIS A 86 -18.83 5.23 -2.13
N HIS A 87 -17.81 5.79 -1.48
CA HIS A 87 -16.77 6.57 -2.15
C HIS A 87 -15.41 5.85 -2.19
N GLY A 88 -14.72 5.96 -3.32
CA GLY A 88 -13.39 5.37 -3.54
C GLY A 88 -13.40 3.83 -3.45
N LYS A 89 -12.23 3.26 -3.15
CA LYS A 89 -11.99 1.82 -3.22
C LYS A 89 -12.81 1.01 -2.22
N GLN A 90 -13.17 1.59 -1.08
CA GLN A 90 -14.01 0.92 -0.08
C GLN A 90 -15.41 0.57 -0.62
N ALA A 91 -15.87 1.26 -1.68
CA ALA A 91 -17.18 1.01 -2.29
C ALA A 91 -17.23 -0.32 -3.06
N GLU A 92 -16.07 -0.88 -3.42
CA GLU A 92 -15.97 -2.14 -4.16
C GLU A 92 -16.39 -3.36 -3.31
N GLY A 93 -16.31 -3.24 -1.98
CA GLY A 93 -16.66 -4.30 -1.04
C GLY A 93 -15.82 -5.58 -1.17
N GLY A 94 -16.31 -6.66 -0.57
CA GLY A 94 -15.68 -7.97 -0.56
C GLY A 94 -14.66 -8.18 0.56
N SER A 95 -14.16 -9.41 0.68
CA SER A 95 -13.32 -9.86 1.80
C SER A 95 -12.02 -9.05 1.95
N ALA A 96 -11.45 -8.55 0.84
CA ALA A 96 -10.28 -7.70 0.90
C ALA A 96 -10.55 -6.35 1.57
N ILE A 97 -11.70 -5.72 1.28
CA ILE A 97 -12.11 -4.48 1.92
C ILE A 97 -12.43 -4.72 3.39
N GLU A 98 -13.12 -5.81 3.71
CA GLU A 98 -13.39 -6.21 5.10
C GLU A 98 -12.10 -6.42 5.89
N ALA A 99 -11.11 -7.10 5.31
CA ALA A 99 -9.81 -7.29 5.93
C ALA A 99 -9.08 -5.95 6.20
N LEU A 100 -9.13 -5.01 5.26
CA LEU A 100 -8.56 -3.68 5.45
C LEU A 100 -9.30 -2.87 6.54
N GLN A 101 -10.62 -2.98 6.62
CA GLN A 101 -11.43 -2.28 7.62
C GLN A 101 -11.23 -2.85 9.04
N ASN A 102 -11.11 -4.17 9.16
CA ASN A 102 -10.96 -4.87 10.44
C ASN A 102 -9.52 -4.87 10.97
N ALA A 103 -8.55 -4.48 10.15
CA ALA A 103 -7.14 -4.51 10.53
C ALA A 103 -6.82 -3.51 11.65
N ALA A 104 -6.18 -4.01 12.70
CA ALA A 104 -5.72 -3.23 13.83
C ALA A 104 -4.19 -3.03 13.77
N GLY A 105 -3.74 -1.84 14.17
CA GLY A 105 -2.32 -1.48 14.20
C GLY A 105 -2.12 0.03 14.24
N ALA A 106 -1.25 0.49 15.13
CA ALA A 106 -1.01 1.91 15.41
C ALA A 106 0.42 2.37 15.04
N ALA A 107 1.29 1.47 14.61
CA ALA A 107 2.67 1.80 14.25
C ALA A 107 2.73 2.50 12.88
N ARG A 108 3.70 3.42 12.72
CA ARG A 108 4.10 3.89 11.38
C ARG A 108 4.86 2.77 10.69
N SER A 109 4.71 2.65 9.37
CA SER A 109 5.57 1.75 8.61
C SER A 109 7.03 2.19 8.69
N SER A 110 7.92 1.21 8.84
CA SER A 110 9.38 1.40 8.89
C SER A 110 9.89 2.15 7.64
N GLY A 111 9.36 1.85 6.46
CA GLY A 111 9.72 2.54 5.22
C GLY A 111 9.35 4.02 5.22
N ARG A 112 8.17 4.40 5.74
CA ARG A 112 7.78 5.82 5.85
C ARG A 112 8.67 6.58 6.84
N VAL A 113 9.09 5.94 7.93
CA VAL A 113 10.03 6.55 8.88
C VAL A 113 11.39 6.81 8.20
N LYS A 114 11.86 5.90 7.35
CA LYS A 114 13.09 6.11 6.55
C LYS A 114 12.95 7.28 5.56
N LEU A 115 11.75 7.52 5.01
CA LEU A 115 11.50 8.63 4.09
C LEU A 115 11.60 10.01 4.78
N ILE A 116 11.13 10.13 6.03
CA ILE A 116 11.12 11.40 6.78
C ILE A 116 12.52 11.82 7.24
N LYS A 117 13.39 10.84 7.53
CA LYS A 117 14.75 11.09 8.05
C LYS A 117 15.77 11.48 6.96
N ARG A 118 15.32 11.77 5.75
CA ARG A 118 16.20 12.15 4.63
C ARG A 118 16.71 13.57 4.74
#